data_AF-A0A9N7VBK1-F1
#
_entry.id   AF-A0A9N7VBK1-F1
#
_cell.length_a   1.000
_cell.length_b   1.000
_cell.length_c   1.000
_cell.angle_alpha   90.00
_cell.angle_beta   90.00
_cell.angle_gamma   90.00
#
_symmetry.space_group_name_H-M   'P 1'
#
loop_
_entity.id
_entity.type
_entity.pdbx_description
1 polymer ?
#
loop_
_entity_poly.entity_id
_entity_poly.type
_entity_poly.pdbx_seq_one_letter_code
_entity_poly.pdbx_strand_id
1 'polypeptide(L)'
;MGWYCLLFSSVFVAYWVPAGCYANGKVTKACGSMEPKHGSPAQTTQSPYLLTTNTSTFSPGDHIQVTLSGISYFEGFLLQARDAASQGSASTTGSFTLTNPHRTQLLTCNKQQGSAVSHTSKDRQTEVVVIWNAPKDAPSEVEFFVTVVQRYNVFWVKLPGPIIYQPGVTPRPPQSTTTLAPVQTTTSSLLPGPFTSDSCGQSKSCLLDPVGCDPEDPYCFFLSMTTEGPDKTSVMFELSGPAEGYVAFALSWDTWMGNDDVYMCVKDGDKVSVSAAFVSGRTHPEDQTQAGLSSVSWRLADGTIQCKFSRPVKMANQEPGRYDLDQECFLFLASGHAQYGKIWKHNQQPLVSVHRKCVTGPSEVLTGSRGPTIMKAHGVLMLLAWMLTGSVGTFIASFYKEVWPNQTLYGQKVWFQVHRGLMMLTMTLTIVAFTLPFIYRKGWSKHAGVHPYLGCCVVILTLIQPITAVFRPTPDSHRRYLFNWFHWGLGSLTEIMAVATMFLGTHQSSLLLPQPWATYVLIGYVTWLASFRFMLLIHKHFHIKKAVVSDELQELYSGQSEPSTWGSFTKSFILAALALGNSGLLVALLSSIADI
;
A
#
# COMPACT_ATOMS: atom_id res chain seq x y z
N MET A 1 -23.98 -39.65 -9.11
CA MET A 1 -22.71 -38.91 -9.19
C MET A 1 -22.99 -37.44 -8.89
N GLY A 2 -23.24 -36.98 -7.67
CA GLY A 2 -22.90 -37.53 -6.35
C GLY A 2 -21.84 -36.67 -5.68
N TRP A 3 -22.29 -35.57 -5.03
CA TRP A 3 -21.62 -34.84 -3.94
C TRP A 3 -20.08 -34.77 -3.89
N TYR A 4 -19.47 -33.69 -4.40
CA TYR A 4 -18.09 -33.29 -4.03
C TYR A 4 -17.79 -31.79 -4.24
N CYS A 5 -18.66 -30.87 -3.78
CA CYS A 5 -18.37 -29.41 -3.88
C CYS A 5 -18.74 -28.57 -2.65
N LEU A 6 -18.90 -29.20 -1.48
CA LEU A 6 -19.15 -28.48 -0.23
C LEU A 6 -18.19 -29.00 0.83
N LEU A 7 -16.93 -28.52 0.81
CA LEU A 7 -15.98 -28.60 1.93
C LEU A 7 -14.69 -27.88 1.53
N PHE A 8 -14.67 -26.55 1.55
CA PHE A 8 -13.45 -25.74 1.71
C PHE A 8 -13.82 -24.35 2.23
N SER A 9 -14.47 -24.35 3.39
CA SER A 9 -14.62 -23.17 4.24
C SER A 9 -14.13 -23.53 5.65
N SER A 10 -12.85 -23.91 5.74
CA SER A 10 -12.16 -24.03 7.02
C SER A 10 -11.68 -22.65 7.47
N VAL A 11 -12.18 -22.28 8.63
CA VAL A 11 -11.88 -21.09 9.41
C VAL A 11 -10.39 -21.06 9.75
N PHE A 12 -9.63 -20.16 9.13
CA PHE A 12 -8.31 -19.73 9.63
C PHE A 12 -8.50 -18.51 10.54
N VAL A 13 -8.79 -18.74 11.82
CA VAL A 13 -8.53 -17.75 12.87
C VAL A 13 -7.04 -17.83 13.17
N ALA A 14 -6.25 -17.08 12.40
CA ALA A 14 -4.88 -16.79 12.77
C ALA A 14 -4.93 -15.82 13.96
N TYR A 15 -4.54 -16.29 15.14
CA TYR A 15 -4.19 -15.44 16.27
C TYR A 15 -2.95 -14.63 15.89
N TRP A 16 -3.16 -13.44 15.34
CA TRP A 16 -2.11 -12.44 15.18
C TRP A 16 -1.94 -11.75 16.53
N VAL A 17 -0.91 -12.13 17.28
CA VAL A 17 -0.36 -11.26 18.33
C VAL A 17 0.23 -10.05 17.59
N PRO A 18 -0.28 -8.82 17.77
CA PRO A 18 0.36 -7.65 17.23
C PRO A 18 1.74 -7.56 17.88
N ALA A 19 2.81 -7.62 17.09
CA ALA A 19 4.14 -7.23 17.52
C ALA A 19 4.17 -5.69 17.68
N GLY A 20 3.47 -5.20 18.70
CA GLY A 20 3.48 -3.79 19.08
C GLY A 20 4.80 -3.46 19.76
N CYS A 21 5.76 -2.94 19.00
CA CYS A 21 6.86 -2.17 19.57
C CYS A 21 6.29 -0.83 20.06
N TYR A 22 5.71 -0.84 21.26
CA TYR A 22 5.31 0.36 21.96
C TYR A 22 6.53 0.97 22.65
N ALA A 23 6.48 2.28 22.92
CA ALA A 23 7.47 3.02 23.71
C ALA A 23 7.46 2.65 25.21
N ASN A 24 7.10 1.40 25.51
CA ASN A 24 6.91 0.84 26.83
C ASN A 24 8.14 0.07 27.31
N GLY A 25 9.28 0.18 26.62
CA GLY A 25 10.56 -0.44 26.94
C GLY A 25 10.60 -1.96 27.11
N LYS A 26 9.60 -2.73 26.66
CA LYS A 26 9.60 -4.21 26.67
C LYS A 26 10.45 -4.80 25.55
N VAL A 27 11.77 -4.59 25.61
CA VAL A 27 12.72 -4.85 24.52
C VAL A 27 13.51 -6.17 24.67
N THR A 28 12.91 -7.22 25.23
CA THR A 28 13.58 -8.50 25.48
C THR A 28 14.21 -9.15 24.22
N LYS A 29 13.66 -8.88 23.04
CA LYS A 29 14.23 -9.38 21.77
C LYS A 29 15.56 -8.72 21.40
N ALA A 30 15.87 -7.56 21.95
CA ALA A 30 17.12 -6.83 21.70
C ALA A 30 18.24 -7.23 22.66
N CYS A 31 18.01 -8.15 23.61
CA CYS A 31 18.99 -8.44 24.66
C CYS A 31 20.37 -8.89 24.13
N GLY A 32 20.41 -9.63 23.03
CA GLY A 32 21.66 -10.15 22.46
C GLY A 32 22.52 -9.05 21.84
N SER A 33 21.99 -8.37 20.81
CA SER A 33 22.68 -7.29 20.09
C SER A 33 22.75 -5.97 20.86
N MET A 34 21.85 -5.78 21.82
CA MET A 34 21.51 -4.50 22.44
C MET A 34 21.05 -3.42 21.45
N GLU A 35 20.75 -3.80 20.22
CA GLU A 35 20.37 -2.85 19.18
C GLU A 35 18.86 -2.58 19.21
N PRO A 36 18.43 -1.30 19.31
CA PRO A 36 17.05 -0.95 19.16
C PRO A 36 16.71 -1.08 17.67
N LYS A 37 15.78 -1.98 17.32
CA LYS A 37 15.35 -2.24 15.93
C LYS A 37 14.51 -1.09 15.38
N HIS A 38 15.11 0.09 15.28
CA HIS A 38 14.46 1.34 14.89
C HIS A 38 14.64 1.65 13.40
N GLY A 39 15.34 0.81 12.64
CA GLY A 39 15.48 0.95 11.19
C GLY A 39 16.40 2.09 10.74
N SER A 40 17.16 2.69 11.67
CA SER A 40 18.21 3.67 11.42
C SER A 40 19.53 3.12 11.99
N PRO A 41 20.71 3.47 11.44
CA PRO A 41 21.98 3.05 12.02
C PRO A 41 22.26 3.77 13.35
N ALA A 42 23.02 3.12 14.22
CA ALA A 42 23.50 3.72 15.48
C ALA A 42 24.41 4.93 15.20
N GLN A 43 24.41 5.89 16.13
CA GLN A 43 25.30 7.06 16.05
C GLN A 43 26.76 6.63 16.23
N THR A 44 27.63 7.12 15.35
CA THR A 44 29.08 6.89 15.38
C THR A 44 29.85 7.99 16.11
N THR A 45 29.18 9.08 16.48
CA THR A 45 29.74 10.19 17.26
C THR A 45 29.93 9.79 18.72
N GLN A 46 30.80 10.51 19.45
CA GLN A 46 31.02 10.29 20.88
C GLN A 46 29.69 10.40 21.64
N SER A 47 29.42 9.41 22.50
CA SER A 47 28.17 9.37 23.26
C SER A 47 28.12 10.45 24.35
N PRO A 48 27.01 11.18 24.53
CA PRO A 48 26.83 12.14 25.62
C PRO A 48 26.37 11.48 26.94
N TYR A 49 26.36 10.15 27.00
CA TYR A 49 25.88 9.35 28.13
C TYR A 49 27.01 8.56 28.78
N LEU A 50 26.95 8.46 30.11
CA LEU A 50 27.97 7.79 30.92
C LEU A 50 27.31 6.81 31.88
N LEU A 51 27.91 5.64 32.02
CA LEU A 51 27.55 4.64 33.02
C LEU A 51 28.60 4.61 34.12
N THR A 52 28.20 4.62 35.38
CA THR A 52 29.10 4.58 36.54
C THR A 52 28.60 3.62 37.60
N THR A 53 29.52 3.11 38.43
CA THR A 53 29.22 2.29 39.62
C THR A 53 29.73 3.00 40.87
N ASN A 54 29.16 2.69 42.03
CA ASN A 54 29.63 3.24 43.31
C ASN A 54 30.93 2.60 43.85
N THR A 55 31.31 1.44 43.32
CA THR A 55 32.54 0.70 43.67
C THR A 55 33.14 0.04 42.43
N SER A 56 34.45 -0.22 42.47
CA SER A 56 35.20 -0.98 41.47
C SER A 56 35.40 -2.46 41.85
N THR A 57 35.03 -2.84 43.07
CA THR A 57 35.19 -4.22 43.58
C THR A 57 33.89 -4.75 44.17
N PHE A 58 33.66 -6.06 44.06
CA PHE A 58 32.46 -6.72 44.60
C PHE A 58 32.74 -8.16 45.07
N SER A 59 31.93 -8.68 45.98
CA SER A 59 31.85 -10.08 46.38
C SER A 59 30.51 -10.70 45.95
N PRO A 60 30.42 -12.02 45.72
CA PRO A 60 29.15 -12.69 45.47
C PRO A 60 28.11 -12.38 46.57
N GLY A 61 26.92 -11.92 46.17
CA GLY A 61 25.86 -11.45 47.07
C GLY A 61 25.83 -9.94 47.33
N ASP A 62 26.83 -9.18 46.87
CA ASP A 62 26.84 -7.73 47.01
C ASP A 62 25.76 -7.03 46.17
N HIS A 63 25.40 -5.83 46.61
CA HIS A 63 24.44 -4.94 45.95
C HIS A 63 25.14 -3.65 45.50
N ILE A 64 25.37 -3.52 44.20
CA ILE A 64 26.17 -2.44 43.61
C ILE A 64 25.24 -1.40 42.96
N GLN A 65 25.41 -0.13 43.30
CA GLN A 65 24.64 0.93 42.65
C GLN A 65 25.25 1.25 41.29
N VAL A 66 24.40 1.24 40.25
CA VAL A 66 24.74 1.58 38.86
C VAL A 66 23.94 2.81 38.44
N THR A 67 24.62 3.84 37.96
CA THR A 67 24.01 5.10 37.53
C THR A 67 24.28 5.34 36.04
N LEU A 68 23.23 5.51 35.26
CA LEU A 68 23.27 6.04 33.90
C LEU A 68 22.98 7.54 33.95
N SER A 69 23.89 8.38 33.48
CA SER A 69 23.72 9.83 33.40
C SER A 69 23.96 10.36 31.99
N GLY A 70 23.32 11.47 31.63
CA GLY A 70 23.44 12.09 30.32
C GLY A 70 23.57 13.60 30.38
N ILE A 71 24.42 14.16 29.52
CA ILE A 71 24.50 15.62 29.28
C ILE A 71 23.21 16.12 28.62
N SER A 72 22.56 15.26 27.82
CA SER A 72 21.23 15.48 27.24
C SER A 72 20.22 14.48 27.79
N TYR A 73 18.93 14.72 27.54
CA TYR A 73 17.88 13.76 27.89
C TYR A 73 17.95 12.51 27.00
N PHE A 74 17.34 11.42 27.45
CA PHE A 74 17.05 10.23 26.67
C PHE A 74 15.61 9.78 26.92
N GLU A 75 15.02 9.14 25.90
CA GLU A 75 13.64 8.63 25.91
C GLU A 75 13.59 7.12 26.18
N GLY A 76 14.70 6.42 25.99
CA GLY A 76 14.79 4.99 26.27
C GLY A 76 16.21 4.51 26.52
N PHE A 77 16.33 3.37 27.19
CA PHE A 77 17.60 2.70 27.43
C PHE A 77 17.42 1.18 27.59
N LEU A 78 18.51 0.44 27.43
CA LEU A 78 18.63 -0.98 27.79
C LEU A 78 19.98 -1.20 28.49
N LEU A 79 19.94 -1.62 29.74
CA LEU A 79 21.10 -1.85 30.61
C LEU A 79 21.28 -3.34 30.90
N GLN A 80 22.51 -3.85 30.80
CA GLN A 80 22.88 -5.23 31.12
C GLN A 80 24.25 -5.31 31.78
N ALA A 81 24.50 -6.40 32.52
CA ALA A 81 25.83 -6.79 32.99
C ALA A 81 26.23 -8.11 32.33
N ARG A 82 27.48 -8.23 31.90
CA ARG A 82 28.05 -9.43 31.26
C ARG A 82 29.38 -9.80 31.90
N ASP A 83 29.77 -11.05 31.74
CA ASP A 83 31.11 -11.52 32.11
C ASP A 83 32.15 -10.89 31.16
N ALA A 84 33.14 -10.20 31.74
CA ALA A 84 34.16 -9.51 30.96
C ALA A 84 35.17 -10.48 30.31
N ALA A 85 35.32 -11.71 30.85
CA ALA A 85 36.24 -12.71 30.33
C ALA A 85 35.74 -13.37 29.03
N SER A 86 34.44 -13.36 28.77
CA SER A 86 33.80 -13.95 27.59
C SER A 86 33.43 -12.89 26.53
N GLN A 87 34.44 -12.20 25.99
CA GLN A 87 34.25 -11.21 24.92
C GLN A 87 33.50 -11.82 23.72
N GLY A 88 32.29 -11.30 23.46
CA GLY A 88 31.41 -11.76 22.38
C GLY A 88 30.22 -12.61 22.84
N SER A 89 30.19 -13.08 24.09
CA SER A 89 29.02 -13.78 24.62
C SER A 89 27.85 -12.82 24.85
N ALA A 90 26.65 -13.26 24.49
CA ALA A 90 25.40 -12.57 24.82
C ALA A 90 24.91 -12.86 26.25
N SER A 91 25.62 -13.72 27.02
CA SER A 91 25.23 -14.15 28.36
C SER A 91 25.25 -12.99 29.36
N THR A 92 24.12 -12.79 30.04
CA THR A 92 23.97 -11.83 31.12
C THR A 92 24.42 -12.43 32.46
N THR A 93 24.83 -11.60 33.41
CA THR A 93 25.19 -12.03 34.77
C THR A 93 24.51 -11.16 35.83
N GLY A 94 24.09 -11.80 36.93
CA GLY A 94 23.36 -11.16 38.02
C GLY A 94 21.94 -10.71 37.69
N SER A 95 21.34 -9.98 38.63
CA SER A 95 19.99 -9.42 38.49
C SER A 95 19.96 -7.97 38.96
N PHE A 96 18.94 -7.22 38.56
CA PHE A 96 18.78 -5.83 38.97
C PHE A 96 17.59 -5.64 39.92
N THR A 97 17.73 -4.68 40.82
CA THR A 97 16.67 -4.14 41.68
C THR A 97 16.41 -2.69 41.27
N LEU A 98 15.14 -2.34 41.08
CA LEU A 98 14.72 -1.02 40.62
C LEU A 98 14.67 -0.02 41.79
N THR A 99 15.26 1.16 41.62
CA THR A 99 15.07 2.27 42.59
C THR A 99 13.82 3.10 42.27
N ASN A 100 13.41 3.15 41.00
CA ASN A 100 12.24 3.88 40.53
C ASN A 100 11.36 3.00 39.60
N PRO A 101 10.43 2.21 40.17
CA PRO A 101 9.59 1.29 39.40
C PRO A 101 8.52 1.99 38.53
N HIS A 102 8.31 3.30 38.70
CA HIS A 102 7.40 4.06 37.83
C HIS A 102 8.03 4.37 36.47
N ARG A 103 9.35 4.54 36.43
CA ARG A 103 10.10 4.91 35.20
C ARG A 103 10.93 3.78 34.61
N THR A 104 11.19 2.73 35.39
CA THR A 104 12.05 1.61 35.00
C THR A 104 11.35 0.28 35.21
N GLN A 105 11.75 -0.73 34.45
CA GLN A 105 11.25 -2.09 34.56
C GLN A 105 12.35 -3.12 34.34
N LEU A 106 12.16 -4.30 34.93
CA LEU A 106 13.03 -5.45 34.74
C LEU A 106 12.65 -6.21 33.47
N LEU A 107 13.66 -6.68 32.74
CA LEU A 107 13.51 -7.56 31.58
C LEU A 107 14.14 -8.93 31.86
N THR A 108 13.66 -9.94 31.15
CA THR A 108 14.18 -11.32 31.24
C THR A 108 15.00 -11.62 29.99
N CYS A 109 16.29 -11.28 30.01
CA CYS A 109 17.21 -11.63 28.94
C CYS A 109 17.77 -13.03 29.13
N ASN A 110 17.97 -13.78 28.04
CA ASN A 110 18.57 -15.12 28.04
C ASN A 110 17.99 -16.11 29.06
N LYS A 111 16.65 -16.06 29.26
CA LYS A 111 15.91 -16.87 30.24
C LYS A 111 16.27 -16.60 31.72
N GLN A 112 17.07 -15.58 32.00
CA GLN A 112 17.40 -15.14 33.35
C GLN A 112 16.52 -13.96 33.74
N GLN A 113 15.70 -14.12 34.79
CA GLN A 113 14.78 -13.09 35.25
C GLN A 113 15.53 -11.92 35.89
N GLY A 114 15.15 -10.69 35.53
CA GLY A 114 15.76 -9.48 36.10
C GLY A 114 17.19 -9.20 35.63
N SER A 115 17.65 -9.86 34.57
CA SER A 115 19.02 -9.74 34.03
C SER A 115 19.28 -8.44 33.26
N ALA A 116 18.26 -7.63 33.02
CA ALA A 116 18.38 -6.35 32.34
C ALA A 116 17.34 -5.33 32.83
N VAL A 117 17.62 -4.04 32.63
CA VAL A 117 16.71 -2.94 32.96
C VAL A 117 16.41 -2.09 31.74
N SER A 118 15.17 -1.61 31.63
CA SER A 118 14.70 -0.69 30.59
C SER A 118 13.70 0.31 31.17
N HIS A 119 13.26 1.26 30.35
CA HIS A 119 12.28 2.30 30.65
C HIS A 119 10.83 1.78 30.58
N THR A 120 9.86 2.42 31.24
CA THR A 120 8.42 2.09 31.17
C THR A 120 7.63 2.95 30.18
N SER A 121 8.15 4.12 29.81
CA SER A 121 7.55 5.10 28.90
C SER A 121 8.63 5.91 28.17
N LYS A 122 8.25 6.65 27.12
CA LYS A 122 9.11 7.61 26.40
C LYS A 122 9.34 8.93 27.15
N ASP A 123 9.05 8.98 28.44
CA ASP A 123 9.23 10.21 29.21
C ASP A 123 10.73 10.53 29.31
N ARG A 124 11.05 11.81 29.13
CA ARG A 124 12.45 12.25 29.09
C ARG A 124 13.12 12.06 30.45
N GLN A 125 14.32 11.48 30.42
CA GLN A 125 15.17 11.22 31.57
C GLN A 125 16.58 11.72 31.31
N THR A 126 17.26 12.22 32.32
CA THR A 126 18.69 12.58 32.26
C THR A 126 19.53 11.66 33.13
N GLU A 127 18.90 10.94 34.05
CA GLU A 127 19.55 10.03 34.98
C GLU A 127 18.64 8.84 35.30
N VAL A 128 19.24 7.66 35.43
CA VAL A 128 18.60 6.43 35.92
C VAL A 128 19.56 5.76 36.92
N VAL A 129 19.04 5.42 38.10
CA VAL A 129 19.80 4.70 39.14
C VAL A 129 19.18 3.32 39.35
N VAL A 130 19.98 2.27 39.35
CA VAL A 130 19.54 0.90 39.64
C VAL A 130 20.54 0.20 40.54
N ILE A 131 20.14 -0.91 41.17
CA ILE A 131 21.03 -1.74 41.98
C ILE A 131 21.27 -3.05 41.22
N TRP A 132 22.53 -3.41 40.97
CA TRP A 132 22.92 -4.71 40.47
C TRP A 132 23.23 -5.66 41.63
N ASN A 133 22.64 -6.84 41.61
CA ASN A 133 22.78 -7.89 42.62
C ASN A 133 23.75 -8.95 42.10
N ALA A 134 24.89 -9.11 42.76
CA ALA A 134 25.89 -10.10 42.41
C ALA A 134 25.37 -11.52 42.73
N PRO A 135 25.34 -12.44 41.75
CA PRO A 135 24.87 -13.80 41.98
C PRO A 135 25.91 -14.62 42.77
N LYS A 136 25.51 -15.78 43.31
CA LYS A 136 26.42 -16.65 44.09
C LYS A 136 27.56 -17.23 43.25
N ASP A 137 27.30 -17.44 41.97
CA ASP A 137 28.19 -17.93 40.93
C ASP A 137 28.74 -16.78 40.05
N ALA A 138 28.89 -15.58 40.62
CA ALA A 138 29.37 -14.43 39.88
C ALA A 138 30.76 -14.66 39.26
N PRO A 139 31.00 -14.23 38.02
CA PRO A 139 32.33 -14.28 37.40
C PRO A 139 33.30 -13.35 38.15
N SER A 140 34.60 -13.54 37.91
CA SER A 140 35.66 -12.75 38.56
C SER A 140 35.72 -11.29 38.08
N GLU A 141 35.21 -11.03 36.86
CA GLU A 141 35.20 -9.72 36.20
C GLU A 141 33.83 -9.48 35.55
N VAL A 142 33.18 -8.35 35.86
CA VAL A 142 31.85 -7.99 35.33
C VAL A 142 31.92 -6.64 34.64
N GLU A 143 31.47 -6.59 33.39
CA GLU A 143 31.37 -5.36 32.60
C GLU A 143 29.89 -4.98 32.39
N PHE A 144 29.58 -3.71 32.57
CA PHE A 144 28.24 -3.18 32.32
C PHE A 144 28.15 -2.58 30.91
N PHE A 145 27.03 -2.81 30.24
CA PHE A 145 26.73 -2.25 28.92
C PHE A 145 25.41 -1.50 28.94
N VAL A 146 25.35 -0.42 28.17
CA VAL A 146 24.11 0.35 27.98
C VAL A 146 23.89 0.71 26.52
N THR A 147 22.64 0.61 26.09
CA THR A 147 22.16 1.25 24.85
C THR A 147 21.25 2.40 25.25
N VAL A 148 21.47 3.57 24.68
CA VAL A 148 20.72 4.79 25.01
C VAL A 148 20.06 5.33 23.77
N VAL A 149 18.76 5.58 23.85
CA VAL A 149 17.93 6.15 22.80
C VAL A 149 17.58 7.58 23.21
N GLN A 150 18.26 8.55 22.60
CA GLN A 150 17.94 9.96 22.80
C GLN A 150 16.58 10.30 22.19
N ARG A 151 16.39 9.83 20.95
CA ARG A 151 15.14 9.83 20.17
C ARG A 151 15.12 8.59 19.30
N TYR A 152 13.97 8.24 18.72
CA TYR A 152 13.80 7.00 17.95
C TYR A 152 14.95 6.70 16.97
N ASN A 153 15.41 7.67 16.19
CA ASN A 153 16.51 7.52 15.22
C ASN A 153 17.90 7.98 15.72
N VAL A 154 17.99 8.52 16.94
CA VAL A 154 19.25 9.00 17.53
C VAL A 154 19.55 8.15 18.77
N PHE A 155 20.41 7.16 18.59
CA PHE A 155 20.75 6.21 19.64
C PHE A 155 22.18 5.70 19.52
N TRP A 156 22.72 5.27 20.66
CA TRP A 156 24.04 4.66 20.77
C TRP A 156 23.86 3.25 21.27
N VAL A 157 24.48 2.29 20.58
CA VAL A 157 24.31 0.86 20.83
C VAL A 157 25.50 0.33 21.60
N LYS A 158 25.22 -0.48 22.63
CA LYS A 158 26.20 -1.28 23.36
C LYS A 158 27.42 -0.46 23.81
N LEU A 159 27.17 0.70 24.41
CA LEU A 159 28.21 1.52 25.03
C LEU A 159 28.83 0.74 26.20
N PRO A 160 30.18 0.62 26.24
CA PRO A 160 30.86 -0.01 27.36
C PRO A 160 30.82 0.89 28.59
N GLY A 161 30.59 0.29 29.75
CA GLY A 161 30.61 0.93 31.07
C GLY A 161 31.78 0.45 31.93
N PRO A 162 31.73 0.67 33.25
CA PRO A 162 32.81 0.26 34.15
C PRO A 162 32.92 -1.26 34.25
N ILE A 163 34.14 -1.74 34.51
CA ILE A 163 34.42 -3.13 34.88
C ILE A 163 34.63 -3.18 36.39
N ILE A 164 33.97 -4.12 37.06
CA ILE A 164 34.13 -4.38 38.50
C ILE A 164 34.75 -5.77 38.73
N TYR A 165 35.56 -5.89 39.79
CA TYR A 165 36.42 -7.05 40.04
C TYR A 165 36.13 -7.72 41.38
N GLN A 166 36.28 -9.04 41.43
CA GLN A 166 36.39 -9.74 42.72
C GLN A 166 37.75 -9.46 43.39
N PRO A 167 37.83 -9.47 44.73
CA PRO A 167 39.09 -9.26 45.45
C PRO A 167 40.18 -10.24 44.98
N GLY A 168 41.36 -9.72 44.64
CA GLY A 168 42.51 -10.54 44.24
C GLY A 168 42.67 -10.77 42.72
N VAL A 169 41.79 -10.21 41.88
CA VAL A 169 41.93 -10.22 40.42
C VAL A 169 42.72 -8.98 39.98
N THR A 170 43.77 -9.15 39.16
CA THR A 170 44.57 -8.03 38.64
C THR A 170 43.90 -7.49 37.36
N PRO A 171 43.70 -6.18 37.19
CA PRO A 171 43.09 -5.62 35.98
C PRO A 171 43.86 -6.04 34.72
N ARG A 172 43.15 -6.55 33.70
CA ARG A 172 43.75 -6.80 32.39
C ARG A 172 44.19 -5.46 31.78
N PRO A 173 45.41 -5.34 31.20
CA PRO A 173 45.80 -4.12 30.50
C PRO A 173 44.79 -3.80 29.38
N PRO A 174 44.49 -2.51 29.12
CA PRO A 174 43.51 -2.14 28.10
C PRO A 174 43.97 -2.68 26.74
N GLN A 175 43.24 -3.68 26.25
CA GLN A 175 43.46 -4.25 24.92
C GLN A 175 43.07 -3.17 23.92
N SER A 176 44.06 -2.60 23.22
CA SER A 176 43.84 -1.63 22.16
C SER A 176 42.90 -2.25 21.13
N THR A 177 41.63 -1.84 21.17
CA THR A 177 40.67 -2.14 20.11
C THR A 177 41.28 -1.61 18.83
N THR A 178 41.68 -2.51 17.93
CA THR A 178 42.06 -2.13 16.58
C THR A 178 40.83 -1.51 15.95
N THR A 179 40.77 -0.18 15.98
CA THR A 179 39.77 0.63 15.31
C THR A 179 39.85 0.25 13.84
N LEU A 180 38.86 -0.52 13.36
CA LEU A 180 38.61 -0.63 11.93
C LEU A 180 38.52 0.81 11.40
N ALA A 181 39.27 1.09 10.33
CA ALA A 181 39.38 2.41 9.73
C ALA A 181 37.99 3.06 9.60
N PRO A 182 37.85 4.36 9.90
CA PRO A 182 36.58 5.05 9.72
C PRO A 182 36.17 4.91 8.25
N VAL A 183 34.99 4.34 8.01
CA VAL A 183 34.31 4.44 6.70
C VAL A 183 34.22 5.93 6.38
N GLN A 184 34.88 6.35 5.31
CA GLN A 184 34.88 7.73 4.84
C GLN A 184 33.44 8.21 4.69
N THR A 185 33.01 9.07 5.59
CA THR A 185 31.72 9.76 5.49
C THR A 185 31.92 10.90 4.52
N THR A 186 31.44 10.75 3.28
CA THR A 186 31.36 11.87 2.33
C THR A 186 30.50 12.96 2.97
N THR A 187 31.10 14.10 3.27
CA THR A 187 30.41 15.30 3.74
C THR A 187 29.35 15.69 2.70
N SER A 188 28.07 15.66 3.06
CA SER A 188 27.01 16.03 2.13
C SER A 188 27.10 17.52 1.79
N SER A 189 27.22 17.82 0.50
CA SER A 189 27.28 19.19 -0.01
C SER A 189 25.91 19.67 -0.45
N LEU A 190 25.66 20.98 -0.33
CA LEU A 190 24.44 21.60 -0.86
C LEU A 190 24.47 21.57 -2.40
N LEU A 191 23.35 21.23 -3.04
CA LEU A 191 23.21 21.30 -4.50
C LEU A 191 23.32 22.77 -4.97
N PRO A 192 24.10 23.06 -6.04
CA PRO A 192 24.33 24.44 -6.50
C PRO A 192 23.13 25.08 -7.21
N GLY A 193 22.16 24.29 -7.68
CA GLY A 193 20.97 24.78 -8.36
C GLY A 193 19.91 23.68 -8.57
N PRO A 194 18.74 24.05 -9.11
CA PRO A 194 17.67 23.10 -9.44
C PRO A 194 18.04 22.12 -10.56
N PHE A 195 17.30 21.02 -10.65
CA PHE A 195 17.39 20.09 -11.78
C PHE A 195 16.56 20.56 -12.97
N THR A 196 16.96 20.20 -14.18
CA THR A 196 16.22 20.49 -15.42
C THR A 196 15.87 19.19 -16.18
N SER A 197 14.82 19.23 -17.00
CA SER A 197 14.39 18.10 -17.85
C SER A 197 14.90 18.18 -19.31
N ASP A 198 15.56 19.27 -19.71
CA ASP A 198 15.95 19.54 -21.11
C ASP A 198 16.80 18.44 -21.78
N SER A 199 17.60 17.72 -20.99
CA SER A 199 18.51 16.68 -21.48
C SER A 199 17.92 15.26 -21.44
N CYS A 200 16.66 15.13 -21.04
CA CYS A 200 15.94 13.85 -21.00
C CYS A 200 15.79 13.26 -22.41
N GLY A 201 16.09 11.96 -22.55
CA GLY A 201 16.07 11.25 -23.83
C GLY A 201 17.28 11.53 -24.74
N GLN A 202 18.16 12.47 -24.36
CA GLN A 202 19.38 12.78 -25.10
C GLN A 202 20.61 12.28 -24.35
N SER A 203 20.98 12.96 -23.26
CA SER A 203 22.14 12.59 -22.44
C SER A 203 21.78 11.90 -21.13
N LYS A 204 20.51 11.91 -20.73
CA LYS A 204 20.02 11.20 -19.55
C LYS A 204 18.69 10.50 -19.81
N SER A 205 18.48 9.34 -19.16
CA SER A 205 17.17 8.70 -19.13
C SER A 205 16.32 9.33 -18.03
N CYS A 206 15.03 9.55 -18.29
CA CYS A 206 14.15 10.20 -17.32
C CYS A 206 12.81 9.49 -17.17
N LEU A 207 12.28 9.47 -15.96
CA LEU A 207 10.91 9.10 -15.65
C LEU A 207 10.26 10.30 -14.94
N LEU A 208 9.20 10.84 -15.54
CA LEU A 208 8.48 12.01 -15.04
C LEU A 208 7.01 11.69 -14.83
N ASP A 209 6.43 12.24 -13.77
CA ASP A 209 4.99 12.24 -13.52
C ASP A 209 4.55 13.59 -12.94
N PRO A 210 3.71 14.37 -13.66
CA PRO A 210 3.21 14.13 -15.02
C PRO A 210 4.30 14.17 -16.11
N VAL A 211 4.02 13.58 -17.28
CA VAL A 211 4.96 13.62 -18.42
C VAL A 211 5.23 15.07 -18.84
N GLY A 212 6.51 15.45 -18.91
CA GLY A 212 6.94 16.79 -19.32
C GLY A 212 6.85 17.86 -18.24
N CYS A 213 6.63 17.48 -16.97
CA CYS A 213 6.66 18.44 -15.87
C CYS A 213 8.06 19.02 -15.61
N ASP A 214 8.10 20.20 -14.98
CA ASP A 214 9.32 20.87 -14.54
C ASP A 214 9.78 20.31 -13.19
N PRO A 215 11.00 19.77 -13.04
CA PRO A 215 11.53 19.26 -11.76
C PRO A 215 11.61 20.31 -10.62
N GLU A 216 11.41 21.60 -10.91
CA GLU A 216 11.26 22.64 -9.88
C GLU A 216 9.86 22.71 -9.28
N ASP A 217 8.85 22.15 -9.95
CA ASP A 217 7.47 22.13 -9.47
C ASP A 217 7.30 21.08 -8.35
N PRO A 218 6.76 21.43 -7.17
CA PRO A 218 6.38 20.48 -6.12
C PRO A 218 5.51 19.30 -6.58
N TYR A 219 4.75 19.46 -7.67
CA TYR A 219 3.90 18.41 -8.23
C TYR A 219 4.60 17.53 -9.27
N CYS A 220 5.86 17.82 -9.62
CA CYS A 220 6.64 17.02 -10.55
C CYS A 220 7.45 15.95 -9.82
N PHE A 221 7.12 14.69 -10.08
CA PHE A 221 7.97 13.57 -9.66
C PHE A 221 8.99 13.30 -10.75
N PHE A 222 10.26 13.53 -10.44
CA PHE A 222 11.34 13.45 -11.40
C PHE A 222 12.40 12.45 -10.95
N LEU A 223 12.71 11.48 -11.81
CA LEU A 223 13.86 10.60 -11.69
C LEU A 223 14.69 10.70 -12.97
N SER A 224 15.98 11.00 -12.84
CA SER A 224 16.94 11.02 -13.93
C SER A 224 18.10 10.07 -13.65
N MET A 225 18.62 9.47 -14.72
CA MET A 225 19.73 8.51 -14.70
C MET A 225 20.74 8.88 -15.79
N THR A 226 21.97 9.17 -15.37
CA THR A 226 23.08 9.53 -16.27
C THR A 226 24.26 8.61 -16.02
N THR A 227 24.72 7.88 -17.03
CA THR A 227 25.92 7.04 -16.93
C THR A 227 27.18 7.90 -16.96
N GLU A 228 28.10 7.65 -16.03
CA GLU A 228 29.34 8.37 -15.86
C GLU A 228 30.57 7.49 -16.14
N GLY A 229 31.65 8.13 -16.60
CA GLY A 229 32.95 7.49 -16.87
C GLY A 229 33.07 6.90 -18.29
N PRO A 230 34.32 6.73 -18.80
CA PRO A 230 34.58 6.23 -20.15
C PRO A 230 34.05 4.81 -20.38
N ASP A 231 34.01 3.98 -19.33
CA ASP A 231 33.54 2.59 -19.37
C ASP A 231 32.13 2.40 -18.77
N LYS A 232 31.37 3.49 -18.55
CA LYS A 232 30.04 3.47 -17.89
C LYS A 232 30.06 2.74 -16.54
N THR A 233 31.03 3.04 -15.69
CA THR A 233 31.25 2.30 -14.43
C THR A 233 30.35 2.75 -13.29
N SER A 234 29.77 3.95 -13.38
CA SER A 234 28.85 4.50 -12.39
C SER A 234 27.65 5.18 -13.05
N VAL A 235 26.58 5.34 -12.28
CA VAL A 235 25.37 6.05 -12.68
C VAL A 235 25.07 7.11 -11.64
N MET A 236 24.83 8.32 -12.12
CA MET A 236 24.35 9.45 -11.35
C MET A 236 22.83 9.52 -11.43
N PHE A 237 22.21 9.55 -10.26
CA PHE A 237 20.78 9.67 -10.08
C PHE A 237 20.42 11.08 -9.62
N GLU A 238 19.38 11.65 -10.23
CA GLU A 238 18.74 12.88 -9.77
C GLU A 238 17.29 12.55 -9.43
N LEU A 239 16.86 12.91 -8.22
CA LEU A 239 15.53 12.63 -7.71
C LEU A 239 14.89 13.91 -7.20
N SER A 240 13.68 14.22 -7.67
CA SER A 240 12.90 15.37 -7.19
C SER A 240 11.43 15.06 -6.97
N GLY A 241 10.82 15.80 -6.06
CA GLY A 241 9.40 15.75 -5.74
C GLY A 241 9.04 16.71 -4.60
N PRO A 242 7.86 16.53 -3.98
CA PRO A 242 7.38 17.37 -2.88
C PRO A 242 8.33 17.37 -1.68
N ALA A 243 8.62 18.55 -1.13
CA ALA A 243 9.48 18.72 0.05
C ALA A 243 8.93 18.04 1.30
N GLU A 244 7.61 17.98 1.45
CA GLU A 244 6.97 17.42 2.64
C GLU A 244 7.02 15.89 2.63
N GLY A 245 7.99 15.35 3.36
CA GLY A 245 8.12 13.92 3.64
C GLY A 245 9.32 13.27 2.97
N TYR A 246 9.06 12.37 2.03
CA TYR A 246 10.11 11.71 1.25
C TYR A 246 9.72 11.49 -0.20
N VAL A 247 10.74 11.42 -1.04
CA VAL A 247 10.67 10.90 -2.41
C VAL A 247 11.64 9.72 -2.51
N ALA A 248 11.22 8.65 -3.19
CA ALA A 248 12.02 7.45 -3.33
C ALA A 248 11.78 6.81 -4.69
N PHE A 249 12.79 6.15 -5.23
CA PHE A 249 12.65 5.25 -6.35
C PHE A 249 13.12 3.85 -5.99
N ALA A 250 12.68 2.85 -6.76
CA ALA A 250 13.15 1.49 -6.58
C ALA A 250 13.40 0.79 -7.92
N LEU A 251 14.35 -0.14 -7.91
CA LEU A 251 14.61 -1.08 -9.00
C LEU A 251 13.93 -2.40 -8.65
N SER A 252 13.13 -2.94 -9.58
CA SER A 252 12.38 -4.17 -9.36
C SER A 252 12.41 -5.11 -10.57
N TRP A 253 12.33 -6.41 -10.34
CA TRP A 253 12.24 -7.42 -11.41
C TRP A 253 10.84 -7.58 -11.98
N ASP A 254 9.83 -7.14 -11.24
CA ASP A 254 8.43 -7.23 -11.62
C ASP A 254 7.72 -5.89 -11.36
N THR A 255 6.42 -5.85 -11.65
CA THR A 255 5.59 -4.66 -11.40
C THR A 255 4.94 -4.73 -10.02
N TRP A 256 5.52 -5.45 -9.07
CA TRP A 256 4.95 -5.75 -7.77
C TRP A 256 5.90 -5.40 -6.63
N MET A 257 5.52 -4.36 -5.86
CA MET A 257 6.31 -3.94 -4.71
C MET A 257 6.49 -5.06 -3.67
N GLY A 258 7.74 -5.36 -3.34
CA GLY A 258 8.11 -6.22 -2.22
C GLY A 258 9.38 -7.04 -2.37
N ASN A 259 10.18 -6.89 -3.42
CA ASN A 259 11.56 -7.39 -3.46
C ASN A 259 12.34 -6.38 -4.29
N ASP A 260 12.55 -5.20 -3.72
CA ASP A 260 12.98 -4.04 -4.49
C ASP A 260 14.22 -3.38 -3.85
N ASP A 261 15.17 -2.98 -4.69
CA ASP A 261 16.33 -2.17 -4.31
C ASP A 261 15.93 -0.70 -4.32
N VAL A 262 15.81 -0.09 -3.14
CA VAL A 262 15.16 1.22 -2.94
C VAL A 262 16.19 2.30 -2.62
N TYR A 263 16.01 3.48 -3.20
CA TYR A 263 16.80 4.68 -2.93
C TYR A 263 15.85 5.80 -2.52
N MET A 264 16.15 6.47 -1.41
CA MET A 264 15.22 7.42 -0.80
C MET A 264 15.90 8.71 -0.37
N CYS A 265 15.11 9.77 -0.46
CA CYS A 265 15.40 11.10 0.02
C CYS A 265 14.35 11.50 1.04
N VAL A 266 14.77 11.57 2.30
CA VAL A 266 13.86 11.75 3.44
C VAL A 266 14.18 13.07 4.11
N LYS A 267 13.21 13.97 4.17
CA LYS A 267 13.31 15.21 4.94
C LYS A 267 13.28 14.89 6.43
N ASP A 268 14.27 15.40 7.17
CA ASP A 268 14.33 15.38 8.63
C ASP A 268 14.70 16.78 9.15
N GLY A 269 13.67 17.53 9.56
CA GLY A 269 13.82 18.96 9.85
C GLY A 269 14.25 19.73 8.61
N ASP A 270 15.38 20.45 8.72
CA ASP A 270 15.97 21.25 7.64
C ASP A 270 17.04 20.50 6.83
N LYS A 271 17.17 19.18 7.06
CA LYS A 271 18.14 18.33 6.37
C LYS A 271 17.43 17.25 5.56
N VAL A 272 18.15 16.74 4.56
CA VAL A 272 17.72 15.59 3.77
C VAL A 272 18.69 14.43 4.00
N SER A 273 18.14 13.29 4.40
CA SER A 273 18.85 12.02 4.43
C SER A 273 18.68 11.32 3.09
N VAL A 274 19.79 11.01 2.44
CA VAL A 274 19.82 10.18 1.23
C VAL A 274 20.33 8.81 1.62
N SER A 275 19.58 7.74 1.34
CA SER A 275 19.99 6.38 1.67
C SER A 275 19.51 5.37 0.65
N ALA A 276 20.21 4.24 0.60
CA ALA A 276 19.83 3.04 -0.11
C ALA A 276 19.30 2.01 0.90
N ALA A 277 18.27 1.27 0.55
CA ALA A 277 17.59 0.28 1.40
C ALA A 277 17.07 -0.88 0.55
N PHE A 278 16.60 -1.94 1.20
CA PHE A 278 15.93 -3.06 0.53
C PHE A 278 14.52 -3.24 1.09
N VAL A 279 13.55 -3.58 0.25
CA VAL A 279 12.17 -3.81 0.69
C VAL A 279 11.77 -5.27 0.45
N SER A 280 11.41 -5.93 1.56
CA SER A 280 10.89 -7.31 1.60
C SER A 280 9.38 -7.30 1.89
N GLY A 281 8.56 -7.73 0.93
CA GLY A 281 7.11 -7.57 0.93
C GLY A 281 6.65 -6.10 1.00
N ARG A 282 5.39 -5.86 1.37
CA ARG A 282 4.88 -4.49 1.58
C ARG A 282 5.15 -4.01 3.01
N THR A 283 6.41 -3.99 3.40
CA THR A 283 6.87 -3.61 4.74
C THR A 283 7.72 -2.34 4.69
N HIS A 284 8.28 -1.92 5.84
CA HIS A 284 9.21 -0.80 5.88
C HIS A 284 10.57 -1.22 5.29
N PRO A 285 11.31 -0.31 4.62
CA PRO A 285 12.63 -0.62 4.08
C PRO A 285 13.62 -1.01 5.18
N GLU A 286 14.37 -2.09 4.91
CA GLU A 286 15.43 -2.67 5.72
C GLU A 286 16.80 -2.13 5.25
N ASP A 287 17.84 -2.25 6.10
CA ASP A 287 19.23 -1.92 5.77
C ASP A 287 19.46 -0.53 5.17
N GLN A 288 18.82 0.49 5.76
CA GLN A 288 18.96 1.88 5.34
C GLN A 288 20.39 2.38 5.60
N THR A 289 21.17 2.55 4.52
CA THR A 289 22.58 2.92 4.58
C THR A 289 22.96 3.87 3.44
N GLN A 290 24.02 4.66 3.65
CA GLN A 290 24.70 5.41 2.58
C GLN A 290 25.83 4.60 1.92
N ALA A 291 26.06 3.37 2.38
CA ALA A 291 27.08 2.50 1.82
C ALA A 291 26.87 2.29 0.31
N GLY A 292 27.95 2.47 -0.46
CA GLY A 292 27.94 2.35 -1.92
C GLY A 292 27.37 3.56 -2.66
N LEU A 293 26.95 4.62 -1.97
CA LEU A 293 26.62 5.91 -2.57
C LEU A 293 27.80 6.88 -2.47
N SER A 294 27.98 7.70 -3.50
CA SER A 294 29.03 8.70 -3.60
C SER A 294 28.46 10.02 -4.14
N SER A 295 29.21 11.12 -4.03
CA SER A 295 28.80 12.44 -4.55
C SER A 295 27.40 12.89 -4.08
N VAL A 296 27.04 12.55 -2.83
CA VAL A 296 25.73 12.82 -2.27
C VAL A 296 25.55 14.32 -2.03
N SER A 297 24.52 14.89 -2.65
CA SER A 297 24.13 16.28 -2.48
C SER A 297 22.62 16.43 -2.53
N TRP A 298 22.10 17.47 -1.88
CA TRP A 298 20.66 17.71 -1.80
C TRP A 298 20.33 19.20 -1.71
N ARG A 299 19.08 19.54 -2.01
CA ARG A 299 18.48 20.88 -1.92
C ARG A 299 17.04 20.74 -1.41
N LEU A 300 16.67 21.64 -0.52
CA LEU A 300 15.33 21.78 0.03
C LEU A 300 14.93 23.24 -0.16
N ALA A 301 14.18 23.53 -1.22
CA ALA A 301 13.82 24.90 -1.61
C ALA A 301 12.51 24.89 -2.38
N ASP A 302 11.76 25.99 -2.33
CA ASP A 302 10.59 26.21 -3.21
C ASP A 302 9.51 25.11 -3.12
N GLY A 303 9.42 24.43 -1.97
CA GLY A 303 8.48 23.32 -1.77
C GLY A 303 8.90 21.99 -2.40
N THR A 304 10.13 21.88 -2.92
CA THR A 304 10.70 20.64 -3.47
C THR A 304 11.86 20.10 -2.63
N ILE A 305 11.99 18.77 -2.63
CA ILE A 305 13.18 18.05 -2.21
C ILE A 305 13.91 17.58 -3.47
N GLN A 306 15.21 17.84 -3.54
CA GLN A 306 16.06 17.47 -4.67
C GLN A 306 17.30 16.75 -4.13
N CYS A 307 17.60 15.59 -4.68
CA CYS A 307 18.75 14.79 -4.30
C CYS A 307 19.53 14.34 -5.51
N LYS A 308 20.84 14.28 -5.33
CA LYS A 308 21.78 13.80 -6.33
C LYS A 308 22.80 12.89 -5.66
N PHE A 309 23.05 11.74 -6.27
CA PHE A 309 24.10 10.81 -5.83
C PHE A 309 24.56 9.93 -6.98
N SER A 310 25.80 9.45 -6.90
CA SER A 310 26.38 8.48 -7.83
C SER A 310 26.50 7.11 -7.18
N ARG A 311 26.17 6.07 -7.94
CA ARG A 311 26.26 4.66 -7.55
C ARG A 311 27.04 3.86 -8.61
N PRO A 312 27.93 2.94 -8.24
CA PRO A 312 28.53 2.00 -9.19
C PRO A 312 27.48 1.14 -9.91
N VAL A 313 27.77 0.73 -11.15
CA VAL A 313 26.92 -0.21 -11.91
C VAL A 313 26.83 -1.56 -11.22
N LYS A 314 27.96 -2.05 -10.69
CA LYS A 314 28.08 -3.28 -9.90
C LYS A 314 28.65 -2.94 -8.53
N MET A 315 28.05 -3.48 -7.48
CA MET A 315 28.51 -3.25 -6.11
C MET A 315 29.67 -4.19 -5.77
N ALA A 316 30.77 -3.66 -5.20
CA ALA A 316 32.02 -4.40 -5.00
C ALA A 316 31.91 -5.63 -4.08
N ASN A 317 30.93 -5.68 -3.17
CA ASN A 317 30.81 -6.71 -2.14
C ASN A 317 29.57 -7.62 -2.26
N GLN A 318 28.86 -7.63 -3.41
CA GLN A 318 27.58 -8.37 -3.56
C GLN A 318 26.70 -8.24 -2.31
N GLU A 319 26.43 -7.00 -1.88
CA GLU A 319 25.50 -6.78 -0.77
C GLU A 319 24.16 -7.44 -1.12
N PRO A 320 23.67 -8.38 -0.28
CA PRO A 320 22.46 -9.12 -0.59
C PRO A 320 21.29 -8.13 -0.76
N GLY A 321 20.59 -8.22 -1.89
CA GLY A 321 19.45 -7.34 -2.21
C GLY A 321 19.77 -6.11 -3.08
N ARG A 322 21.04 -5.84 -3.44
CA ARG A 322 21.39 -4.75 -4.37
C ARG A 322 21.38 -5.20 -5.82
N TYR A 323 20.75 -4.42 -6.70
CA TYR A 323 20.52 -4.81 -8.10
C TYR A 323 21.60 -4.25 -9.03
N ASP A 324 22.08 -5.03 -9.99
CA ASP A 324 23.05 -4.51 -10.97
C ASP A 324 22.36 -3.61 -12.00
N LEU A 325 22.98 -2.47 -12.33
CA LEU A 325 22.40 -1.47 -13.25
C LEU A 325 22.55 -1.82 -14.74
N ASP A 326 23.27 -2.90 -15.05
CA ASP A 326 23.41 -3.46 -16.40
C ASP A 326 22.30 -4.45 -16.77
N GLN A 327 21.40 -4.75 -15.83
CA GLN A 327 20.26 -5.63 -16.05
C GLN A 327 18.96 -4.84 -16.28
N GLU A 328 17.99 -5.47 -16.93
CA GLU A 328 16.69 -4.85 -17.23
C GLU A 328 15.72 -4.95 -16.05
N CYS A 329 15.37 -3.82 -15.44
CA CYS A 329 14.44 -3.74 -14.31
C CYS A 329 13.29 -2.75 -14.56
N PHE A 330 12.20 -2.92 -13.83
CA PHE A 330 11.17 -1.88 -13.70
C PHE A 330 11.64 -0.79 -12.74
N LEU A 331 11.27 0.45 -13.04
CA LEU A 331 11.54 1.61 -12.21
C LEU A 331 10.26 2.01 -11.49
N PHE A 332 10.35 2.13 -10.17
CA PHE A 332 9.28 2.57 -9.31
C PHE A 332 9.59 3.97 -8.82
N LEU A 333 8.61 4.85 -8.74
CA LEU A 333 8.74 6.17 -8.16
C LEU A 333 7.59 6.42 -7.19
N ALA A 334 7.92 6.82 -5.97
CA ALA A 334 6.98 6.98 -4.88
C ALA A 334 7.32 8.18 -4.00
N SER A 335 6.28 8.74 -3.38
CA SER A 335 6.41 9.78 -2.38
C SER A 335 5.43 9.55 -1.25
N GLY A 336 5.74 10.06 -0.08
CA GLY A 336 4.87 9.94 1.07
C GLY A 336 5.31 10.82 2.21
N HIS A 337 4.53 10.80 3.29
CA HIS A 337 4.87 11.54 4.49
C HIS A 337 6.09 10.94 5.18
N ALA A 338 6.93 11.81 5.73
CA ALA A 338 7.97 11.45 6.67
C ALA A 338 7.85 12.33 7.91
N GLN A 339 8.14 11.76 9.07
CA GLN A 339 8.13 12.50 10.33
C GLN A 339 9.32 12.05 11.17
N TYR A 340 10.17 12.98 11.57
CA TYR A 340 11.41 12.72 12.33
C TYR A 340 12.31 11.69 11.63
N GLY A 341 12.54 11.86 10.33
CA GLY A 341 13.34 10.94 9.50
C GLY A 341 12.68 9.57 9.24
N LYS A 342 11.48 9.30 9.78
CA LYS A 342 10.75 8.05 9.54
C LYS A 342 9.76 8.20 8.40
N ILE A 343 9.88 7.36 7.37
CA ILE A 343 8.94 7.30 6.27
C ILE A 343 7.65 6.56 6.65
N TRP A 344 6.54 7.03 6.12
CA TRP A 344 5.25 6.36 6.19
C TRP A 344 4.87 5.79 4.82
N LYS A 345 3.81 4.98 4.82
CA LYS A 345 3.26 4.45 3.57
C LYS A 345 2.88 5.61 2.63
N HIS A 346 3.30 5.50 1.38
CA HIS A 346 2.91 6.43 0.32
C HIS A 346 1.37 6.49 0.15
N ASN A 347 0.83 7.69 -0.11
CA ASN A 347 -0.62 7.90 -0.19
C ASN A 347 -1.22 7.44 -1.52
N GLN A 348 -0.42 7.47 -2.59
CA GLN A 348 -0.79 7.04 -3.94
C GLN A 348 -0.02 5.78 -4.31
N GLN A 349 -0.53 4.96 -5.24
CA GLN A 349 0.23 3.83 -5.77
C GLN A 349 1.52 4.36 -6.44
N PRO A 350 2.70 3.70 -6.26
CA PRO A 350 3.92 4.07 -6.96
C PRO A 350 3.68 4.13 -8.47
N LEU A 351 4.32 5.10 -9.11
CA LEU A 351 4.44 5.13 -10.56
C LEU A 351 5.42 4.03 -10.96
N VAL A 352 4.99 3.11 -11.82
CA VAL A 352 5.83 2.00 -12.31
C VAL A 352 6.07 2.18 -13.79
N SER A 353 7.32 2.05 -14.26
CA SER A 353 7.63 2.13 -15.68
C SER A 353 6.85 1.08 -16.48
N VAL A 354 6.37 1.46 -17.68
CA VAL A 354 5.57 0.57 -18.53
C VAL A 354 6.42 -0.60 -19.05
N HIS A 355 7.68 -0.32 -19.36
CA HIS A 355 8.65 -1.29 -19.84
C HIS A 355 9.84 -1.38 -18.88
N ARG A 356 10.57 -2.49 -18.98
CA ARG A 356 11.84 -2.66 -18.26
C ARG A 356 12.90 -1.76 -18.89
N LYS A 357 13.78 -1.22 -18.05
CA LYS A 357 14.89 -0.35 -18.41
C LYS A 357 16.20 -1.00 -17.98
N CYS A 358 17.15 -1.13 -18.90
CA CYS A 358 18.56 -1.23 -18.55
C CYS A 358 19.10 0.19 -18.30
N VAL A 359 19.50 0.48 -17.06
CA VAL A 359 19.90 1.85 -16.64
C VAL A 359 21.14 2.32 -17.38
N THR A 360 22.05 1.41 -17.74
CA THR A 360 23.27 1.71 -18.52
C THR A 360 23.06 1.76 -20.05
N GLY A 361 21.84 1.47 -20.50
CA GLY A 361 21.42 1.49 -21.90
C GLY A 361 21.33 2.89 -22.51
N PRO A 362 20.72 3.04 -23.70
CA PRO A 362 20.56 4.34 -24.36
C PRO A 362 19.64 5.27 -23.56
N SER A 363 19.87 6.59 -23.64
CA SER A 363 19.00 7.60 -23.02
C SER A 363 17.60 7.54 -23.60
N GLU A 364 16.57 7.53 -22.75
CA GLU A 364 15.16 7.61 -23.20
C GLU A 364 14.26 8.30 -22.19
N VAL A 365 13.13 8.83 -22.68
CA VAL A 365 12.06 9.33 -21.82
C VAL A 365 11.09 8.18 -21.55
N LEU A 366 11.06 7.72 -20.31
CA LEU A 366 10.24 6.61 -19.86
C LEU A 366 8.84 7.09 -19.50
N THR A 367 7.86 6.24 -19.80
CA THR A 367 6.48 6.41 -19.34
C THR A 367 6.20 5.46 -18.18
N GLY A 368 5.36 5.89 -17.24
CA GLY A 368 4.92 5.08 -16.11
C GLY A 368 3.40 5.06 -15.97
N SER A 369 2.91 4.09 -15.20
CA SER A 369 1.50 3.89 -14.89
C SER A 369 1.36 3.71 -13.38
N ARG A 370 0.40 4.41 -12.76
CA ARG A 370 0.09 4.22 -11.33
C ARG A 370 -0.97 3.14 -11.14
N GLY A 371 -1.79 2.85 -12.15
CA GLY A 371 -2.77 1.78 -12.11
C GLY A 371 -2.17 0.43 -12.50
N PRO A 372 -2.18 -0.61 -11.65
CA PRO A 372 -1.80 -1.97 -12.07
C PRO A 372 -2.76 -2.48 -13.13
N THR A 373 -2.26 -3.13 -14.19
CA THR A 373 -3.08 -3.63 -15.31
C THR A 373 -4.25 -4.51 -14.87
N ILE A 374 -4.05 -5.34 -13.83
CA ILE A 374 -5.11 -6.18 -13.26
C ILE A 374 -6.22 -5.37 -12.57
N MET A 375 -5.91 -4.22 -11.98
CA MET A 375 -6.91 -3.29 -11.42
C MET A 375 -7.64 -2.54 -12.53
N LYS A 376 -6.95 -2.13 -13.60
CA LYS A 376 -7.57 -1.57 -14.80
C LYS A 376 -8.58 -2.56 -15.38
N ALA A 377 -8.18 -3.81 -15.57
CA ALA A 377 -9.05 -4.88 -16.07
C ALA A 377 -10.28 -5.11 -15.18
N HIS A 378 -10.13 -5.09 -13.84
CA HIS A 378 -11.27 -5.13 -12.92
C HIS A 378 -12.27 -4.00 -13.19
N GLY A 379 -11.79 -2.76 -13.28
CA GLY A 379 -12.63 -1.59 -13.57
C GLY A 379 -13.33 -1.70 -14.91
N VAL A 380 -12.59 -2.01 -15.98
CA VAL A 380 -13.12 -2.17 -17.35
C VAL A 380 -14.24 -3.21 -17.40
N LEU A 381 -14.01 -4.40 -16.82
CA LEU A 381 -15.00 -5.48 -16.83
C LEU A 381 -16.25 -5.14 -16.00
N MET A 382 -16.09 -4.46 -14.85
CA MET A 382 -17.23 -4.00 -14.04
C MET A 382 -18.06 -2.93 -14.76
N LEU A 383 -17.41 -1.96 -15.41
CA LEU A 383 -18.09 -0.93 -16.18
C LEU A 383 -18.83 -1.54 -17.39
N LEU A 384 -18.20 -2.46 -18.12
CA LEU A 384 -18.87 -3.21 -19.21
C LEU A 384 -20.09 -3.99 -18.72
N ALA A 385 -19.93 -4.70 -17.59
CA ALA A 385 -21.00 -5.51 -17.00
C ALA A 385 -22.21 -4.66 -16.62
N TRP A 386 -22.00 -3.53 -15.95
CA TRP A 386 -23.10 -2.78 -15.31
C TRP A 386 -23.57 -1.56 -16.10
N MET A 387 -22.69 -0.90 -16.86
CA MET A 387 -23.09 0.25 -17.70
C MET A 387 -23.66 -0.15 -19.05
N LEU A 388 -23.29 -1.32 -19.58
CA LEU A 388 -23.73 -1.77 -20.90
C LEU A 388 -24.63 -3.01 -20.81
N THR A 389 -24.08 -4.18 -20.49
CA THR A 389 -24.85 -5.43 -20.62
C THR A 389 -25.98 -5.52 -19.60
N GLY A 390 -25.71 -5.12 -18.36
CA GLY A 390 -26.65 -5.12 -17.25
C GLY A 390 -27.81 -4.15 -17.49
N SER A 391 -27.49 -2.88 -17.72
CA SER A 391 -28.49 -1.83 -17.90
C SER A 391 -29.34 -2.01 -19.17
N VAL A 392 -28.75 -2.41 -20.30
CA VAL A 392 -29.51 -2.68 -21.53
C VAL A 392 -30.40 -3.91 -21.33
N GLY A 393 -29.89 -4.96 -20.69
CA GLY A 393 -30.67 -6.18 -20.47
C GLY A 393 -31.84 -5.98 -19.49
N THR A 394 -31.69 -5.17 -18.43
CA THR A 394 -32.80 -4.80 -17.55
C THR A 394 -33.80 -3.89 -18.26
N PHE A 395 -33.33 -2.95 -19.09
CA PHE A 395 -34.19 -2.05 -19.86
C PHE A 395 -35.08 -2.80 -20.87
N ILE A 396 -34.51 -3.78 -21.60
CA ILE A 396 -35.27 -4.65 -22.51
C ILE A 396 -36.35 -5.43 -21.76
N ALA A 397 -36.01 -6.02 -20.61
CA ALA A 397 -36.98 -6.76 -19.80
C ALA A 397 -38.11 -5.88 -19.25
N SER A 398 -37.87 -4.58 -19.02
CA SER A 398 -38.88 -3.66 -18.51
C SER A 398 -39.84 -3.13 -19.58
N PHE A 399 -39.35 -2.82 -20.79
CA PHE A 399 -40.13 -2.05 -21.77
C PHE A 399 -40.37 -2.73 -23.13
N TYR A 400 -39.66 -3.81 -23.45
CA TYR A 400 -39.63 -4.39 -24.81
C TYR A 400 -40.33 -5.75 -24.94
N LYS A 401 -41.11 -6.17 -23.94
CA LYS A 401 -41.79 -7.48 -23.94
C LYS A 401 -42.75 -7.70 -25.13
N GLU A 402 -43.33 -6.62 -25.63
CA GLU A 402 -44.40 -6.62 -26.65
C GLU A 402 -43.91 -6.17 -28.04
N VAL A 403 -42.64 -5.79 -28.20
CA VAL A 403 -42.12 -5.19 -29.44
C VAL A 403 -41.99 -6.21 -30.57
N TRP A 404 -41.68 -7.47 -30.21
CA TRP A 404 -41.53 -8.58 -31.15
C TRP A 404 -42.48 -9.73 -30.80
N PRO A 405 -43.80 -9.56 -30.98
CA PRO A 405 -44.79 -10.54 -30.51
C PRO A 405 -44.75 -11.83 -31.34
N ASN A 406 -44.48 -11.72 -32.65
CA ASN A 406 -44.53 -12.83 -33.61
C ASN A 406 -43.15 -13.42 -33.94
N GLN A 407 -42.07 -12.89 -33.34
CA GLN A 407 -40.73 -13.39 -33.57
C GLN A 407 -40.24 -14.19 -32.38
N THR A 408 -39.58 -15.30 -32.66
CA THR A 408 -38.91 -16.13 -31.66
C THR A 408 -37.44 -16.26 -31.98
N LEU A 409 -36.62 -16.38 -30.95
CA LEU A 409 -35.21 -16.71 -31.03
C LEU A 409 -35.00 -17.98 -30.21
N TYR A 410 -34.45 -19.03 -30.81
CA TYR A 410 -34.32 -20.36 -30.16
C TYR A 410 -35.61 -20.83 -29.47
N GLY A 411 -36.77 -20.66 -30.13
CA GLY A 411 -38.07 -21.11 -29.63
C GLY A 411 -38.66 -20.32 -28.45
N GLN A 412 -38.10 -19.15 -28.11
CA GLN A 412 -38.64 -18.26 -27.06
C GLN A 412 -38.79 -16.83 -27.58
N LYS A 413 -39.57 -15.99 -26.88
CA LYS A 413 -39.74 -14.57 -27.23
C LYS A 413 -38.38 -13.85 -27.28
N VAL A 414 -38.16 -13.01 -28.31
CA VAL A 414 -36.88 -12.32 -28.55
C VAL A 414 -36.39 -11.55 -27.31
N TRP A 415 -37.25 -10.73 -26.69
CA TRP A 415 -36.88 -9.95 -25.50
C TRP A 415 -36.34 -10.83 -24.35
N PHE A 416 -36.92 -12.03 -24.18
CA PHE A 416 -36.56 -12.93 -23.10
C PHE A 416 -35.19 -13.54 -23.34
N GLN A 417 -34.90 -13.90 -24.58
CA GLN A 417 -33.59 -14.45 -24.95
C GLN A 417 -32.49 -13.40 -24.89
N VAL A 418 -32.75 -12.20 -25.39
CA VAL A 418 -31.77 -11.10 -25.34
C VAL A 418 -31.51 -10.70 -23.89
N HIS A 419 -32.55 -10.55 -23.06
CA HIS A 419 -32.40 -10.32 -21.62
C HIS A 419 -31.56 -11.43 -20.97
N ARG A 420 -31.91 -12.70 -21.19
CA ARG A 420 -31.18 -13.85 -20.63
C ARG A 420 -29.72 -13.85 -21.05
N GLY A 421 -29.42 -13.63 -22.32
CA GLY A 421 -28.05 -13.56 -22.84
C GLY A 421 -27.24 -12.44 -22.19
N LEU A 422 -27.79 -11.23 -22.15
CA LEU A 422 -27.15 -10.07 -21.53
C LEU A 422 -26.95 -10.22 -20.02
N MET A 423 -27.90 -10.84 -19.30
CA MET A 423 -27.76 -11.11 -17.87
C MET A 423 -26.70 -12.18 -17.58
N MET A 424 -26.62 -13.24 -18.39
CA MET A 424 -25.56 -14.25 -18.25
C MET A 424 -24.17 -13.68 -18.55
N LEU A 425 -24.07 -12.79 -19.54
CA LEU A 425 -22.82 -12.07 -19.82
C LEU A 425 -22.45 -11.14 -18.66
N THR A 426 -23.42 -10.37 -18.13
CA THR A 426 -23.21 -9.50 -16.96
C THR A 426 -22.72 -10.29 -15.74
N MET A 427 -23.32 -11.45 -15.46
CA MET A 427 -22.89 -12.34 -14.38
C MET A 427 -21.45 -12.83 -14.59
N THR A 428 -21.13 -13.29 -15.80
CA THR A 428 -19.80 -13.83 -16.12
C THR A 428 -18.72 -12.76 -15.97
N LEU A 429 -18.95 -11.57 -16.55
CA LEU A 429 -18.05 -10.42 -16.41
C LEU A 429 -17.87 -10.03 -14.94
N THR A 430 -18.96 -9.97 -14.17
CA THR A 430 -18.92 -9.62 -12.74
C THR A 430 -18.11 -10.62 -11.92
N ILE A 431 -18.29 -11.93 -12.15
CA ILE A 431 -17.53 -12.98 -11.44
C ILE A 431 -16.04 -12.87 -11.77
N VAL A 432 -15.68 -12.80 -13.05
CA VAL A 432 -14.28 -12.68 -13.47
C VAL A 432 -13.68 -11.42 -12.86
N ALA A 433 -14.32 -10.27 -13.03
CA ALA A 433 -13.84 -9.00 -12.51
C ALA A 433 -13.69 -9.02 -10.98
N PHE A 434 -14.63 -9.62 -10.25
CA PHE A 434 -14.59 -9.68 -8.79
C PHE A 434 -13.38 -10.46 -8.26
N THR A 435 -12.88 -11.46 -8.99
CA THR A 435 -11.70 -12.24 -8.56
C THR A 435 -10.38 -11.48 -8.70
N LEU A 436 -10.27 -10.55 -9.65
CA LEU A 436 -9.01 -9.88 -9.99
C LEU A 436 -8.37 -9.12 -8.81
N PRO A 437 -9.12 -8.36 -7.98
CA PRO A 437 -8.53 -7.70 -6.81
C PRO A 437 -7.97 -8.64 -5.76
N PHE A 438 -8.58 -9.81 -5.58
CA PHE A 438 -8.10 -10.82 -4.61
C PHE A 438 -6.85 -11.52 -5.12
N ILE A 439 -6.77 -11.81 -6.43
CA ILE A 439 -5.57 -12.35 -7.07
C ILE A 439 -4.42 -11.38 -6.94
N TYR A 440 -4.66 -10.10 -7.24
CA TYR A 440 -3.68 -9.04 -7.04
C TYR A 440 -3.26 -9.04 -5.57
N ARG A 441 -4.14 -8.68 -4.63
CA ARG A 441 -3.76 -8.45 -3.23
C ARG A 441 -3.32 -9.69 -2.45
N LYS A 442 -3.58 -10.91 -2.95
CA LYS A 442 -3.45 -12.18 -2.21
C LYS A 442 -4.15 -12.15 -0.85
N GLY A 443 -5.25 -11.39 -0.74
CA GLY A 443 -5.96 -11.17 0.52
C GLY A 443 -6.94 -9.99 0.49
N TRP A 444 -7.52 -9.67 1.65
CA TRP A 444 -8.50 -8.59 1.81
C TRP A 444 -7.85 -7.22 1.99
N SER A 445 -8.34 -6.20 1.26
CA SER A 445 -7.89 -4.82 1.45
C SER A 445 -8.77 -4.08 2.45
N LYS A 446 -8.27 -3.89 3.69
CA LYS A 446 -8.94 -3.03 4.69
C LYS A 446 -9.01 -1.56 4.26
N HIS A 447 -8.19 -1.15 3.30
CA HIS A 447 -8.09 0.24 2.85
C HIS A 447 -9.03 0.56 1.70
N ALA A 448 -9.70 -0.45 1.12
CA ALA A 448 -10.67 -0.24 0.05
C ALA A 448 -12.05 0.24 0.58
N GLY A 449 -12.15 0.52 1.89
CA GLY A 449 -13.35 1.01 2.53
C GLY A 449 -14.54 0.07 2.36
N VAL A 450 -15.71 0.64 2.07
CA VAL A 450 -16.98 -0.09 1.90
C VAL A 450 -17.15 -0.75 0.53
N HIS A 451 -16.34 -0.36 -0.48
CA HIS A 451 -16.44 -0.86 -1.85
C HIS A 451 -16.44 -2.40 -1.96
N PRO A 452 -15.49 -3.15 -1.37
CA PRO A 452 -15.48 -4.61 -1.52
C PRO A 452 -16.64 -5.30 -0.80
N TYR A 453 -17.21 -4.68 0.24
CA TYR A 453 -18.39 -5.23 0.94
C TYR A 453 -19.65 -5.13 0.06
N LEU A 454 -19.88 -3.97 -0.56
CA LEU A 454 -20.97 -3.82 -1.53
C LEU A 454 -20.75 -4.69 -2.77
N GLY A 455 -19.50 -4.82 -3.24
CA GLY A 455 -19.13 -5.74 -4.31
C GLY A 455 -19.51 -7.19 -3.99
N CYS A 456 -19.24 -7.67 -2.77
CA CYS A 456 -19.68 -9.00 -2.32
C CYS A 456 -21.20 -9.14 -2.39
N CYS A 457 -21.96 -8.15 -1.90
CA CYS A 457 -23.42 -8.16 -1.98
C CYS A 457 -23.90 -8.24 -3.43
N VAL A 458 -23.33 -7.43 -4.34
CA VAL A 458 -23.66 -7.44 -5.77
C VAL A 458 -23.40 -8.82 -6.39
N VAL A 459 -22.27 -9.45 -6.11
CA VAL A 459 -21.96 -10.80 -6.61
C VAL A 459 -22.97 -11.84 -6.10
N ILE A 460 -23.26 -11.82 -4.79
CA ILE A 460 -24.23 -12.75 -4.18
C ILE A 460 -25.60 -12.60 -4.84
N LEU A 461 -26.11 -11.37 -4.98
CA LEU A 461 -27.41 -11.15 -5.60
C LEU A 461 -27.41 -11.55 -7.08
N THR A 462 -26.33 -11.27 -7.80
CA THR A 462 -26.17 -11.64 -9.22
C THR A 462 -26.19 -13.16 -9.40
N LEU A 463 -25.67 -13.94 -8.45
CA LEU A 463 -25.73 -15.41 -8.44
C LEU A 463 -27.11 -15.96 -8.05
N ILE A 464 -27.83 -15.28 -7.16
CA ILE A 464 -29.19 -15.69 -6.76
C ILE A 464 -30.17 -15.51 -7.94
N GLN A 465 -30.01 -14.47 -8.76
CA GLN A 465 -30.90 -14.19 -9.88
C GLN A 465 -31.13 -15.37 -10.86
N PRO A 466 -30.10 -16.02 -11.43
CA PRO A 466 -30.31 -17.19 -12.29
C PRO A 466 -30.88 -18.39 -11.53
N ILE A 467 -30.52 -18.60 -10.26
CA ILE A 467 -31.10 -19.67 -9.43
C ILE A 467 -32.62 -19.47 -9.32
N THR A 468 -33.06 -18.24 -9.02
CA THR A 468 -34.50 -17.94 -8.97
C THR A 468 -35.16 -18.14 -10.34
N ALA A 469 -34.47 -17.81 -11.43
CA ALA A 469 -34.97 -17.97 -12.79
C ALA A 469 -35.13 -19.43 -13.22
N VAL A 470 -34.34 -20.37 -12.67
CA VAL A 470 -34.52 -21.82 -12.88
C VAL A 470 -35.83 -22.30 -12.25
N PHE A 471 -36.19 -21.79 -11.07
CA PHE A 471 -37.44 -22.13 -10.37
C PHE A 471 -38.65 -21.29 -10.84
N ARG A 472 -38.55 -20.66 -12.01
CA ARG A 472 -39.61 -19.85 -12.61
C ARG A 472 -40.89 -20.69 -12.83
N PRO A 473 -42.02 -20.39 -12.18
CA PRO A 473 -43.27 -21.12 -12.36
C PRO A 473 -43.82 -21.04 -13.79
N THR A 474 -44.68 -21.97 -14.20
CA THR A 474 -45.40 -21.87 -15.49
C THR A 474 -46.23 -20.58 -15.58
N PRO A 475 -46.52 -20.08 -16.80
CA PRO A 475 -47.30 -18.86 -16.98
C PRO A 475 -48.66 -18.87 -16.25
N ASP A 476 -49.32 -20.03 -16.19
CA ASP A 476 -50.67 -20.19 -15.62
C ASP A 476 -50.67 -20.43 -14.09
N SER A 477 -49.50 -20.46 -13.44
CA SER A 477 -49.40 -20.73 -12.01
C SER A 477 -49.80 -19.53 -11.16
N HIS A 478 -50.64 -19.75 -10.12
CA HIS A 478 -51.00 -18.71 -9.15
C HIS A 478 -49.80 -18.14 -8.38
N ARG A 479 -48.67 -18.85 -8.30
CA ARG A 479 -47.45 -18.35 -7.64
C ARG A 479 -46.58 -17.47 -8.55
N ARG A 480 -46.97 -17.30 -9.82
CA ARG A 480 -46.16 -16.60 -10.81
C ARG A 480 -45.98 -15.11 -10.50
N TYR A 481 -46.98 -14.47 -9.91
CA TYR A 481 -46.88 -13.06 -9.52
C TYR A 481 -45.79 -12.85 -8.44
N LEU A 482 -45.69 -13.76 -7.47
CA LEU A 482 -44.70 -13.70 -6.39
C LEU A 482 -43.28 -13.81 -6.96
N PHE A 483 -43.06 -14.75 -7.88
CA PHE A 483 -41.80 -14.86 -8.62
C PHE A 483 -41.48 -13.56 -9.37
N ASN A 484 -42.44 -13.01 -10.12
CA ASN A 484 -42.21 -11.80 -10.92
C ASN A 484 -41.80 -10.62 -10.03
N TRP A 485 -42.46 -10.43 -8.88
CA TRP A 485 -42.15 -9.33 -7.96
C TRP A 485 -40.79 -9.53 -7.27
N PHE A 486 -40.50 -10.75 -6.82
CA PHE A 486 -39.22 -11.08 -6.19
C PHE A 486 -38.05 -10.92 -7.17
N HIS A 487 -38.14 -11.51 -8.36
CA HIS A 487 -37.10 -11.44 -9.38
C HIS A 487 -36.83 -10.00 -9.86
N TRP A 488 -37.90 -9.22 -10.02
CA TRP A 488 -37.82 -7.79 -10.36
C TRP A 488 -37.20 -6.96 -9.22
N GLY A 489 -37.65 -7.17 -7.98
CA GLY A 489 -37.15 -6.46 -6.81
C GLY A 489 -35.67 -6.74 -6.56
N LEU A 490 -35.27 -8.01 -6.61
CA LEU A 490 -33.88 -8.43 -6.45
C LEU A 490 -32.98 -7.87 -7.54
N GLY A 491 -33.44 -7.88 -8.80
CA GLY A 491 -32.71 -7.30 -9.93
C GLY A 491 -32.51 -5.80 -9.78
N SER A 492 -33.56 -5.08 -9.39
CA SER A 492 -33.52 -3.62 -9.17
C SER A 492 -32.58 -3.26 -8.02
N LEU A 493 -32.63 -4.00 -6.91
CA LEU A 493 -31.72 -3.83 -5.78
C LEU A 493 -30.26 -4.07 -6.19
N THR A 494 -30.00 -5.12 -6.98
CA THR A 494 -28.65 -5.43 -7.48
C THR A 494 -28.11 -4.29 -8.36
N GLU A 495 -28.92 -3.76 -9.27
CA GLU A 495 -28.55 -2.65 -10.15
C GLU A 495 -28.21 -1.37 -9.34
N ILE A 496 -29.02 -1.02 -8.33
CA ILE A 496 -28.76 0.13 -7.45
C ILE A 496 -27.46 -0.05 -6.68
N MET A 497 -27.22 -1.23 -6.09
CA MET A 497 -25.99 -1.51 -5.36
C MET A 497 -24.77 -1.51 -6.29
N ALA A 498 -24.90 -2.01 -7.52
CA ALA A 498 -23.83 -1.99 -8.51
C ALA A 498 -23.44 -0.55 -8.86
N VAL A 499 -24.42 0.34 -9.10
CA VAL A 499 -24.16 1.77 -9.31
C VAL A 499 -23.41 2.39 -8.13
N ALA A 500 -23.90 2.18 -6.90
CA ALA A 500 -23.22 2.68 -5.70
C ALA A 500 -21.78 2.13 -5.57
N THR A 501 -21.58 0.85 -5.91
CA THR A 501 -20.27 0.20 -5.90
C THR A 501 -19.32 0.81 -6.94
N MET A 502 -19.82 1.16 -8.14
CA MET A 502 -19.03 1.82 -9.18
C MET A 502 -18.57 3.22 -8.75
N PHE A 503 -19.45 4.04 -8.14
CA PHE A 503 -19.06 5.35 -7.57
C PHE A 503 -17.94 5.21 -6.54
N LEU A 504 -18.03 4.24 -5.64
CA LEU A 504 -16.96 3.98 -4.67
C LEU A 504 -15.68 3.44 -5.33
N GLY A 505 -15.82 2.75 -6.46
CA GLY A 505 -14.74 2.20 -7.26
C GLY A 505 -13.88 3.29 -7.91
N THR A 506 -14.52 4.36 -8.44
CA THR A 506 -13.80 5.46 -9.10
C THR A 506 -12.93 6.31 -8.17
N HIS A 507 -13.10 6.15 -6.86
CA HIS A 507 -12.29 6.82 -5.82
C HIS A 507 -11.21 5.92 -5.22
N GLN A 508 -11.06 4.68 -5.69
CA GLN A 508 -10.03 3.77 -5.15
C GLN A 508 -8.64 4.19 -5.62
N SER A 509 -7.68 4.26 -4.69
CA SER A 509 -6.30 4.65 -5.00
C SER A 509 -5.56 3.68 -5.94
N SER A 510 -6.09 2.48 -6.16
CA SER A 510 -5.56 1.50 -7.11
C SER A 510 -5.97 1.76 -8.57
N LEU A 511 -7.01 2.59 -8.77
CA LEU A 511 -7.51 3.03 -10.08
C LEU A 511 -8.09 4.44 -9.90
N LEU A 512 -7.19 5.40 -9.66
CA LEU A 512 -7.56 6.76 -9.29
C LEU A 512 -7.96 7.57 -10.53
N LEU A 513 -9.22 7.43 -10.94
CA LEU A 513 -9.78 8.20 -12.04
C LEU A 513 -9.78 9.72 -11.73
N PRO A 514 -9.64 10.59 -12.75
CA PRO A 514 -9.59 12.02 -12.56
C PRO A 514 -10.89 12.53 -11.94
N GLN A 515 -10.77 13.15 -10.78
CA GLN A 515 -11.88 13.73 -10.03
C GLN A 515 -11.91 15.25 -10.22
N PRO A 516 -13.10 15.88 -10.27
CA PRO A 516 -14.44 15.29 -10.16
C PRO A 516 -15.01 14.71 -11.47
N TRP A 517 -14.25 14.74 -12.56
CA TRP A 517 -14.72 14.38 -13.91
C TRP A 517 -15.37 12.98 -13.98
N ALA A 518 -14.72 11.95 -13.44
CA ALA A 518 -15.25 10.58 -13.52
C ALA A 518 -16.59 10.44 -12.79
N THR A 519 -16.74 11.13 -11.66
CA THR A 519 -18.00 11.20 -10.91
C THR A 519 -19.09 11.85 -11.76
N TYR A 520 -18.80 12.93 -12.46
CA TYR A 520 -19.77 13.57 -13.36
C TYR A 520 -20.17 12.68 -14.54
N VAL A 521 -19.25 11.90 -15.10
CA VAL A 521 -19.57 10.92 -16.16
C VAL A 521 -20.52 9.83 -15.63
N LEU A 522 -20.28 9.30 -14.42
CA LEU A 522 -21.20 8.34 -13.79
C LEU A 522 -22.56 8.96 -13.47
N ILE A 523 -22.59 10.21 -12.98
CA ILE A 523 -23.85 10.94 -12.77
C ILE A 523 -24.60 11.09 -14.10
N GLY A 524 -23.89 11.49 -15.16
CA GLY A 524 -24.43 11.57 -16.52
C GLY A 524 -25.01 10.25 -17.01
N TYR A 525 -24.36 9.13 -16.72
CA TYR A 525 -24.88 7.79 -17.02
C TYR A 525 -26.16 7.46 -16.25
N VAL A 526 -26.20 7.75 -14.95
CA VAL A 526 -27.39 7.49 -14.13
C VAL A 526 -28.55 8.37 -14.58
N THR A 527 -28.32 9.66 -14.84
CA THR A 527 -29.36 10.58 -15.33
C THR A 527 -29.83 10.21 -16.73
N TRP A 528 -28.92 9.81 -17.62
CA TRP A 528 -29.25 9.26 -18.94
C TRP A 528 -30.18 8.07 -18.83
N LEU A 529 -29.80 7.03 -18.09
CA LEU A 529 -30.63 5.84 -17.92
C LEU A 529 -31.99 6.16 -17.26
N ALA A 530 -32.00 7.00 -16.22
CA ALA A 530 -33.22 7.41 -15.53
C ALA A 530 -34.17 8.20 -16.44
N SER A 531 -33.65 9.09 -17.29
CA SER A 531 -34.46 9.90 -18.21
C SER A 531 -35.23 9.03 -19.22
N PHE A 532 -34.56 8.03 -19.81
CA PHE A 532 -35.18 7.09 -20.74
C PHE A 532 -36.22 6.18 -20.04
N ARG A 533 -35.91 5.71 -18.82
CA ARG A 533 -36.87 4.93 -18.02
C ARG A 533 -38.11 5.76 -17.70
N PHE A 534 -37.92 7.00 -17.26
CA PHE A 534 -39.02 7.91 -16.93
C PHE A 534 -39.86 8.25 -18.16
N MET A 535 -39.23 8.59 -19.30
CA MET A 535 -39.91 8.86 -20.56
C MET A 535 -40.79 7.68 -21.00
N LEU A 536 -40.28 6.45 -20.96
CA LEU A 536 -41.05 5.26 -21.34
C LEU A 536 -42.14 4.90 -20.33
N LEU A 537 -41.92 5.14 -19.03
CA LEU A 537 -42.96 4.98 -18.01
C LEU A 537 -44.12 5.97 -18.23
N ILE A 538 -43.81 7.24 -18.52
CA ILE A 538 -44.80 8.25 -18.88
C ILE A 538 -45.56 7.83 -20.14
N HIS A 539 -44.85 7.46 -21.20
CA HIS A 539 -45.46 7.01 -22.44
C HIS A 539 -46.39 5.81 -22.21
N LYS A 540 -45.95 4.83 -21.41
CA LYS A 540 -46.76 3.67 -21.04
C LYS A 540 -48.02 4.08 -20.27
N HIS A 541 -47.91 5.00 -19.32
CA HIS A 541 -49.05 5.49 -18.53
C HIS A 541 -50.10 6.18 -19.40
N PHE A 542 -49.66 7.08 -20.30
CA PHE A 542 -50.55 7.75 -21.23
C PHE A 542 -51.17 6.80 -22.25
N HIS A 543 -50.41 5.83 -22.76
CA HIS A 543 -50.93 4.83 -23.69
C HIS A 543 -51.97 3.92 -23.03
N ILE A 544 -51.77 3.49 -21.78
CA ILE A 544 -52.77 2.71 -21.03
C ILE A 544 -54.03 3.54 -20.78
N LYS A 545 -53.90 4.80 -20.33
CA LYS A 545 -55.06 5.69 -20.18
C LYS A 545 -55.82 5.86 -21.49
N LYS A 546 -55.11 6.07 -22.61
CA LYS A 546 -55.73 6.21 -23.92
C LYS A 546 -56.41 4.91 -24.37
N ALA A 547 -55.81 3.75 -24.10
CA ALA A 547 -56.42 2.45 -24.40
C ALA A 547 -57.68 2.19 -23.58
N VAL A 548 -57.70 2.49 -22.28
CA VAL A 548 -58.90 2.36 -21.44
C VAL A 548 -60.03 3.27 -21.94
N VAL A 549 -59.72 4.54 -22.23
CA VAL A 549 -60.70 5.48 -22.80
C VAL A 549 -61.15 5.04 -24.20
N SER A 550 -60.24 4.49 -25.00
CA SER A 550 -60.57 4.00 -26.34
C SER A 550 -61.40 2.72 -26.31
N ASP A 551 -61.13 1.78 -25.40
CA ASP A 551 -61.92 0.55 -25.24
C ASP A 551 -63.34 0.90 -24.74
N GLU A 552 -63.48 1.84 -23.80
CA GLU A 552 -64.79 2.40 -23.41
C GLU A 552 -65.51 3.07 -24.59
N LEU A 553 -64.77 3.74 -25.49
CA LEU A 553 -65.33 4.41 -26.68
C LEU A 553 -65.57 3.44 -27.87
N GLN A 554 -64.84 2.32 -27.92
CA GLN A 554 -64.84 1.35 -29.01
C GLN A 554 -65.82 0.20 -28.74
N GLU A 555 -66.22 -0.04 -27.48
CA GLU A 555 -67.48 -0.71 -27.15
C GLU A 555 -68.71 0.06 -27.69
N LEU A 556 -68.60 1.37 -27.90
CA LEU A 556 -69.66 2.22 -28.48
C LEU A 556 -69.63 2.30 -30.01
N TYR A 557 -68.48 2.04 -30.65
CA TYR A 557 -68.33 2.04 -32.11
C TYR A 557 -67.45 0.87 -32.55
N SER A 558 -68.10 -0.24 -32.93
CA SER A 558 -67.41 -1.37 -33.55
C SER A 558 -67.05 -1.04 -35.01
N GLY A 559 -65.75 -1.03 -35.33
CA GLY A 559 -65.29 -0.96 -36.72
C GLY A 559 -63.87 -0.43 -36.88
N GLN A 560 -62.92 -1.37 -37.00
CA GLN A 560 -61.57 -1.22 -37.55
C GLN A 560 -60.52 -0.46 -36.72
N SER A 561 -59.46 -1.18 -36.31
CA SER A 561 -58.15 -0.58 -36.02
C SER A 561 -57.04 -1.41 -36.66
N GLU A 562 -56.20 -0.75 -37.46
CA GLU A 562 -54.98 -1.33 -38.04
C GLU A 562 -53.88 -1.53 -36.97
N PRO A 563 -52.97 -2.52 -37.15
CA PRO A 563 -51.92 -2.82 -36.19
C PRO A 563 -50.74 -1.83 -36.21
N SER A 564 -50.17 -1.64 -35.03
CA SER A 564 -49.25 -0.61 -34.55
C SER A 564 -47.79 -0.65 -35.05
N THR A 565 -47.55 -0.64 -36.36
CA THR A 565 -46.19 -0.64 -36.95
C THR A 565 -45.32 0.56 -36.54
N TRP A 566 -45.93 1.75 -36.35
CA TRP A 566 -45.23 2.99 -35.97
C TRP A 566 -44.63 2.96 -34.54
N GLY A 567 -45.24 2.19 -33.62
CA GLY A 567 -44.77 2.06 -32.23
C GLY A 567 -43.54 1.15 -32.06
N SER A 568 -43.29 0.23 -32.99
CA SER A 568 -42.13 -0.69 -32.93
C SER A 568 -40.84 -0.03 -33.41
N PHE A 569 -40.93 0.78 -34.47
CA PHE A 569 -39.79 1.53 -35.02
C PHE A 569 -39.25 2.56 -34.02
N THR A 570 -40.13 3.35 -33.41
CA THR A 570 -39.77 4.36 -32.39
C THR A 570 -39.11 3.73 -31.16
N LYS A 571 -39.64 2.60 -30.66
CA LYS A 571 -39.00 1.84 -29.57
C LYS A 571 -37.62 1.31 -29.97
N SER A 572 -37.47 0.78 -31.18
CA SER A 572 -36.16 0.29 -31.64
C SER A 572 -35.12 1.41 -31.71
N PHE A 573 -35.51 2.61 -32.18
CA PHE A 573 -34.64 3.79 -32.15
C PHE A 573 -34.28 4.22 -30.72
N ILE A 574 -35.24 4.21 -29.79
CA ILE A 574 -35.00 4.52 -28.38
C ILE A 574 -33.98 3.55 -27.76
N LEU A 575 -34.09 2.25 -28.04
CA LEU A 575 -33.14 1.25 -27.55
C LEU A 575 -31.74 1.47 -28.11
N ALA A 576 -31.63 1.76 -29.42
CA ALA A 576 -30.36 2.07 -30.06
C ALA A 576 -29.72 3.33 -29.47
N ALA A 577 -30.50 4.40 -29.29
CA ALA A 577 -30.05 5.63 -28.67
C ALA A 577 -29.53 5.39 -27.24
N LEU A 578 -30.28 4.64 -26.42
CA LEU A 578 -29.85 4.27 -25.06
C LEU A 578 -28.50 3.53 -25.09
N ALA A 579 -28.38 2.49 -25.91
CA ALA A 579 -27.18 1.67 -26.00
C ALA A 579 -25.96 2.46 -26.51
N LEU A 580 -26.16 3.35 -27.49
CA LEU A 580 -25.11 4.24 -27.99
C LEU A 580 -24.67 5.26 -26.93
N GLY A 581 -25.62 5.87 -26.21
CA GLY A 581 -25.31 6.78 -25.11
C GLY A 581 -24.54 6.09 -23.97
N ASN A 582 -24.97 4.89 -23.57
CA ASN A 582 -24.25 4.06 -22.59
C ASN A 582 -22.82 3.75 -23.07
N SER A 583 -22.68 3.40 -24.35
CA SER A 583 -21.38 3.10 -24.96
C SER A 583 -20.46 4.33 -24.98
N GLY A 584 -20.98 5.51 -25.33
CA GLY A 584 -20.19 6.75 -25.32
C GLY A 584 -19.69 7.13 -23.93
N LEU A 585 -20.56 7.07 -22.91
CA LEU A 585 -20.18 7.35 -21.52
C LEU A 585 -19.22 6.30 -20.96
N LEU A 586 -19.40 5.04 -21.33
CA LEU A 586 -18.48 3.96 -21.01
C LEU A 586 -17.10 4.21 -21.64
N VAL A 587 -17.04 4.48 -22.95
CA VAL A 587 -15.78 4.74 -23.68
C VAL A 587 -15.02 5.93 -23.08
N ALA A 588 -15.72 6.97 -22.62
CA ALA A 588 -15.08 8.06 -21.90
C ALA A 588 -14.31 7.56 -20.67
N LEU A 589 -14.96 6.80 -19.78
CA LEU A 589 -14.30 6.22 -18.59
C LEU A 589 -13.18 5.24 -18.97
N LEU A 590 -13.38 4.40 -19.98
CA LEU A 590 -12.37 3.44 -20.43
C LEU A 590 -11.12 4.14 -20.98
N SER A 591 -11.28 5.25 -21.70
CA SER A 591 -10.15 6.05 -22.20
C SER A 591 -9.34 6.60 -21.02
N SER A 592 -10.02 7.14 -20.01
CA SER A 592 -9.34 7.59 -18.80
C SER A 592 -8.65 6.46 -18.03
N ILE A 593 -9.19 5.23 -18.02
CA ILE A 593 -8.50 4.06 -17.43
C ILE A 593 -7.23 3.71 -18.22
N ALA A 594 -7.23 3.90 -19.54
CA ALA A 594 -6.05 3.63 -20.36
C ALA A 594 -4.92 4.63 -20.08
N ASP A 595 -5.26 5.89 -19.81
CA ASP A 595 -4.32 7.00 -19.62
C ASP A 595 -3.63 7.04 -18.24
N ILE A 596 -4.15 6.32 -17.23
CA ILE A 596 -3.65 6.27 -15.83
C ILE A 596 -2.94 4.96 -15.56
#